data_AF-A0A3B8RMF6-F1
#
_entry.id   AF-A0A3B8RMF6-F1
#
_cell.length_a   1.000
_cell.length_b   1.000
_cell.length_c   1.000
_cell.angle_alpha   90.00
_cell.angle_beta   90.00
_cell.angle_gamma   90.00
#
_symmetry.space_group_name_H-M   'P 1'
#
loop_
_entity.id
_entity.type
_entity.pdbx_description
1 polymer ?
#
loop_
_entity_poly.entity_id
_entity_poly.type
_entity_poly.pdbx_seq_one_letter_code
_entity_poly.pdbx_strand_id
1 'polypeptide(L)' 'MRGFIIKTQDNKIIRFKFYLEEAPVTSNAFAKLLPFTRMFFHARVSGQEIWIDNTPQLDIIQENASVFTEPGEVVFGPL' A
#
# COMPACT_ATOMS: atom_id res chain seq x y z
N MET A 1 11.42 4.66 -13.29
CA MET A 1 10.88 4.02 -12.07
C MET A 1 9.38 4.21 -12.04
N ARG A 2 8.60 3.12 -11.95
CA ARG A 2 7.16 3.19 -11.69
C ARG A 2 6.92 3.06 -10.17
N GLY A 3 5.96 3.81 -9.68
CA GLY A 3 5.67 3.91 -8.26
C GLY A 3 4.54 4.90 -8.01
N PHE A 4 4.37 5.26 -6.75
CA PHE A 4 3.35 6.20 -6.32
C PHE A 4 3.87 7.10 -5.21
N ILE A 5 3.06 8.10 -4.86
CA ILE A 5 3.33 8.96 -3.73
C ILE A 5 2.17 8.91 -2.75
N ILE A 6 2.49 9.05 -1.47
CA ILE A 6 1.54 9.53 -0.48
C ILE A 6 1.79 11.02 -0.32
N LYS A 7 0.73 11.81 -0.49
CA LYS A 7 0.72 13.23 -0.22
C LYS A 7 -0.15 13.50 1.00
N THR A 8 0.42 14.04 2.05
CA THR A 8 -0.32 14.42 3.26
C THR A 8 -1.00 15.79 3.10
N GLN A 9 -1.92 16.13 4.00
CA GLN A 9 -2.61 17.41 4.00
C GLN A 9 -1.66 18.61 4.16
N ASP A 10 -0.55 18.43 4.88
CA ASP A 10 0.52 19.42 5.04
C ASP A 10 1.57 19.39 3.90
N ASN A 11 1.22 18.80 2.75
CA ASN A 11 2.05 18.70 1.55
C ASN A 11 3.37 17.93 1.72
N LYS A 12 3.53 17.10 2.75
CA LYS A 12 4.64 16.15 2.80
C LYS A 12 4.43 15.06 1.74
N ILE A 13 5.52 14.68 1.10
CA ILE A 13 5.53 13.68 0.02
C ILE A 13 6.40 12.52 0.47
N ILE A 14 5.82 11.33 0.47
CA ILE A 14 6.56 10.08 0.65
C ILE A 14 6.47 9.32 -0.67
N ARG A 15 7.60 8.80 -1.15
CA ARG A 15 7.70 8.14 -2.46
C ARG A 15 7.90 6.65 -2.27
N PHE A 16 7.13 5.86 -2.99
CA PHE A 16 7.21 4.41 -2.97
C PHE A 16 7.52 3.89 -4.37
N LYS A 17 8.31 2.82 -4.43
CA LYS A 17 8.61 2.08 -5.66
C LYS A 17 7.69 0.87 -5.72
N PHE A 18 7.16 0.55 -6.90
CA PHE A 18 6.48 -0.73 -7.10
C PHE A 18 7.47 -1.88 -7.16
N TYR A 19 7.11 -2.99 -6.50
CA TYR A 19 7.80 -4.28 -6.61
C TYR A 19 7.30 -5.00 -7.87
N LEU A 20 7.75 -4.53 -9.03
CA LEU A 20 7.31 -5.04 -10.33
C LEU A 20 7.87 -6.42 -10.69
N GLU A 21 8.91 -6.87 -9.99
CA GLU A 21 9.50 -8.20 -10.20
C GLU A 21 8.84 -9.23 -9.27
N GLU A 22 8.62 -8.84 -8.03
CA GLU A 22 8.09 -9.70 -6.95
C GLU A 22 6.55 -9.71 -6.91
N ALA A 23 5.92 -8.57 -7.20
CA ALA A 23 4.47 -8.40 -7.17
C ALA A 23 3.92 -7.66 -8.41
N PRO A 24 4.14 -8.18 -9.63
CA PRO A 24 3.70 -7.54 -10.87
C PRO A 24 2.19 -7.39 -10.99
N VAL A 25 1.40 -8.40 -10.58
CA VAL A 25 -0.07 -8.35 -10.72
C VAL A 25 -0.63 -7.28 -9.77
N THR A 26 -0.21 -7.33 -8.51
CA THR A 26 -0.60 -6.41 -7.45
C THR A 26 -0.23 -4.97 -7.80
N SER A 27 1.03 -4.74 -8.19
CA SER A 27 1.53 -3.40 -8.51
C SER A 27 0.76 -2.77 -9.68
N ASN A 28 0.50 -3.53 -10.74
CA ASN A 28 -0.23 -3.02 -11.90
C ASN A 28 -1.71 -2.79 -11.61
N ALA A 29 -2.34 -3.65 -10.80
CA ALA A 29 -3.73 -3.50 -10.41
C ALA A 29 -3.90 -2.28 -9.48
N PHE A 30 -3.03 -2.13 -8.49
CA PHE A 30 -3.02 -0.96 -7.60
C PHE A 30 -2.79 0.35 -8.36
N ALA A 31 -1.90 0.37 -9.33
CA ALA A 31 -1.65 1.56 -10.15
C ALA A 31 -2.91 2.08 -10.87
N LYS A 32 -3.85 1.19 -11.23
CA LYS A 32 -5.13 1.55 -11.87
C LYS A 32 -6.14 2.15 -10.90
N LEU A 33 -5.97 1.93 -9.59
CA LEU A 33 -6.83 2.52 -8.56
C LEU A 33 -6.46 3.97 -8.23
N LEU A 34 -5.24 4.38 -8.55
CA LEU A 34 -4.75 5.73 -8.27
C LEU A 34 -5.33 6.74 -9.28
N PRO A 35 -5.58 7.99 -8.85
CA PRO A 35 -5.40 8.51 -7.49
C PRO A 35 -6.63 8.26 -6.60
N PHE A 36 -6.39 8.10 -5.30
CA PHE A 36 -7.45 8.13 -4.29
C PHE A 36 -6.98 8.82 -3.01
N THR A 37 -7.92 9.17 -2.14
CA THR A 37 -7.65 9.81 -0.84
C THR A 37 -8.37 9.04 0.26
N ARG A 38 -7.65 8.74 1.35
CA ARG A 38 -8.15 8.02 2.53
C ARG A 38 -7.53 8.53 3.81
N MET A 39 -8.21 8.27 4.93
CA MET A 39 -7.71 8.53 6.27
C MET A 39 -6.87 7.34 6.73
N PHE A 40 -5.63 7.59 7.16
CA PHE A 40 -4.79 6.57 7.78
C PHE A 40 -5.10 6.45 9.27
N PHE A 41 -5.15 5.22 9.76
CA PHE A 41 -5.28 4.87 11.17
C PHE A 41 -3.96 4.28 11.66
N HIS A 42 -3.51 4.69 12.84
CA HIS A 42 -2.37 4.05 13.48
C HIS A 42 -2.80 2.74 14.12
N ALA A 43 -2.10 1.65 13.81
CA ALA A 43 -2.36 0.36 14.43
C ALA A 43 -2.05 0.42 15.94
N ARG A 44 -2.88 -0.22 16.77
CA ARG A 44 -2.68 -0.26 18.22
C ARG A 44 -1.93 -1.51 18.70
N VAL A 45 -1.92 -2.57 17.89
CA VAL A 45 -1.38 -3.88 18.26
C VAL A 45 -0.12 -4.19 17.47
N SER A 46 -0.10 -3.93 16.17
CA SER A 46 1.06 -4.18 15.28
C SER A 46 2.23 -3.20 15.46
N GLY A 47 2.11 -2.22 16.36
CA GLY A 47 3.16 -1.23 16.62
C GLY A 47 3.32 -0.22 15.49
N GLN A 48 4.40 -0.32 14.71
CA GLN A 48 4.79 0.68 13.71
C GLN A 48 4.07 0.50 12.37
N GLU A 49 2.74 0.52 12.40
CA GLU A 49 1.89 0.33 11.22
C GLU A 49 0.83 1.44 11.12
N ILE A 50 0.55 1.85 9.88
CA ILE A 50 -0.63 2.65 9.53
C ILE A 50 -1.45 1.89 8.49
N TRP A 51 -2.76 1.93 8.60
CA TRP A 51 -3.66 1.21 7.69
C TRP A 51 -4.83 2.10 7.27
N ILE A 52 -5.51 1.68 6.20
CA ILE A 52 -6.74 2.29 5.70
C ILE A 52 -7.84 1.24 5.79
N ASP A 53 -9.00 1.62 6.33
CA ASP A 53 -10.12 0.72 6.63
C ASP A 53 -11.07 0.50 5.45
N ASN A 54 -10.95 1.30 4.40
CA ASN A 54 -11.82 1.26 3.24
C ASN A 54 -11.05 1.52 1.93
N THR A 55 -10.06 0.68 1.67
CA THR A 55 -9.31 0.66 0.40
C THR A 55 -10.23 0.26 -0.75
N PRO A 56 -10.08 0.84 -1.96
CA PRO A 56 -10.75 0.29 -3.14
C PRO A 56 -10.43 -1.21 -3.28
N GLN A 57 -11.46 -2.01 -3.58
CA GLN A 57 -11.30 -3.46 -3.71
C GLN A 57 -10.27 -3.81 -4.80
N LEU A 58 -9.43 -4.80 -4.49
CA LEU A 58 -8.41 -5.34 -5.38
C LEU A 58 -8.63 -6.85 -5.47
N ASP A 59 -9.34 -7.29 -6.51
CA ASP A 59 -9.61 -8.70 -6.78
C ASP A 59 -8.46 -9.30 -7.60
N ILE A 60 -7.46 -9.85 -6.91
CA ILE A 60 -6.24 -10.41 -7.48
C ILE A 60 -5.81 -11.67 -6.69
N ILE A 61 -4.92 -12.46 -7.29
CA ILE A 61 -4.27 -13.58 -6.59
C ILE A 61 -3.42 -13.10 -5.42
N GLN A 62 -3.18 -13.98 -4.44
CA GLN A 62 -2.17 -13.75 -3.42
C GLN A 62 -0.77 -13.75 -4.06
N GLU A 63 0.02 -12.71 -3.79
CA GLU A 63 1.31 -12.47 -4.45
C GLU A 63 2.27 -11.79 -3.46
N ASN A 64 3.55 -12.18 -3.44
CA ASN A 64 4.59 -11.70 -2.52
C ASN A 64 4.14 -11.59 -1.03
N ALA A 65 3.40 -12.59 -0.56
CA ALA A 65 2.80 -12.55 0.77
C ALA A 65 3.82 -12.82 1.88
N SER A 66 3.75 -12.03 2.95
CA SER A 66 4.56 -12.18 4.16
C SER A 66 3.73 -11.84 5.40
N VAL A 67 4.05 -12.48 6.53
CA VAL A 67 3.56 -12.09 7.86
C VAL A 67 4.55 -11.18 8.59
N PHE A 68 5.72 -10.95 7.99
CA PHE A 68 6.77 -10.06 8.48
C PHE A 68 6.97 -8.95 7.46
N THR A 69 6.51 -7.74 7.79
CA THR A 69 6.68 -6.55 6.96
C THR A 69 7.83 -5.70 7.47
N GLU A 70 8.62 -5.15 6.57
CA GLU A 70 9.72 -4.24 6.90
C GLU A 70 9.27 -2.76 6.90
N PRO A 71 9.95 -1.87 7.65
CA PRO A 71 9.65 -0.45 7.63
C PRO A 71 9.73 0.14 6.20
N GLY A 72 8.63 0.77 5.78
CA GLY A 72 8.52 1.36 4.44
C GLY A 72 7.82 0.49 3.41
N GLU A 73 7.44 -0.74 3.77
CA GLU A 73 6.60 -1.58 2.92
C GLU A 73 5.14 -1.13 2.94
N VAL A 74 4.45 -1.40 1.83
CA VAL A 74 3.02 -1.17 1.68
C VAL A 74 2.39 -2.49 1.28
N VAL A 75 1.46 -2.96 2.11
CA VAL A 75 0.84 -4.27 1.97
C VAL A 75 -0.65 -4.15 1.74
N PHE A 76 -1.19 -5.13 1.02
CA PHE A 76 -2.62 -5.36 0.89
C PHE A 76 -2.99 -6.57 1.72
N GLY A 77 -3.73 -6.34 2.81
CA GLY A 77 -4.26 -7.42 3.65
C GLY A 77 -5.52 -8.05 3.04
N PRO A 78 -5.82 -9.32 3.35
CA PRO A 78 -7.10 -9.94 3.01
C PRO A 78 -8.25 -9.24 3.76
N LEU A 79 -9.44 -9.23 3.15
CA LEU A 79 -10.70 -8.84 3.79
C LEU A 79 -11.23 -9.94 4.71
#